data_AF-A0A841LP08-F1
#
_entry.id   AF-A0A841LP08-F1
#
_cell.length_a   1.000
_cell.length_b   1.000
_cell.length_c   1.000
_cell.angle_alpha   90.00
_cell.angle_beta   90.00
_cell.angle_gamma   90.00
#
_symmetry.space_group_name_H-M   'P 1'
#
loop_
_entity.id
_entity.type
_entity.pdbx_description
1 polymer ?
#
loop_
_entity_poly.entity_id
_entity_poly.type
_entity_poly.pdbx_seq_one_letter_code
_entity_poly.pdbx_strand_id
1 'polypeptide(L)'
;MEKNLDLVKNDQASVEIAKAEAGKVAVIDYTDKTVLANPPAFTLPENDTFNAILAEIIKAYNALAWKLPLAADLSLMAEQLNANVRENYKQIRCAEIAIAFSFGIRKEYGEFMGLSLITFEMFIKGYLNSRHRAELAKSLPSPDLKKEPTPVEKFKTAAGNAMETFLAYQANRDVTVVAPVVYRFLMKIKIIQYDDDAKQTFLNQAVIDVVKDLNMQKTMTTNRDLYNTINKILQTPSKIEDKAILQAQRLGLYAFFDSVMAFDIDLQELINEKRLKLFPYGN
;
A
#
# COMPACT_ATOMS: atom_id res chain seq x y z
N MET A 1 10.31 13.69 -61.33
CA MET A 1 9.14 14.15 -60.56
C MET A 1 8.33 13.00 -59.94
N GLU A 2 8.52 11.74 -60.37
CA GLU A 2 7.73 10.59 -59.87
C GLU A 2 8.15 10.05 -58.49
N LYS A 3 9.41 10.18 -58.06
CA LYS A 3 9.89 9.69 -56.75
C LYS A 3 9.31 10.39 -55.51
N ASN A 4 8.69 11.57 -55.65
CA ASN A 4 8.10 12.30 -54.52
C ASN A 4 6.62 11.95 -54.29
N LEU A 5 5.96 11.29 -55.25
CA LEU A 5 4.54 10.92 -55.10
C LEU A 5 4.38 9.63 -54.30
N ASP A 6 5.36 8.73 -54.37
CA ASP A 6 5.34 7.43 -53.67
C ASP A 6 5.64 7.55 -52.17
N LEU A 7 6.47 8.52 -51.77
CA LEU A 7 6.74 8.81 -50.35
C LEU A 7 5.51 9.40 -49.64
N VAL A 8 4.76 10.28 -50.31
CA VAL A 8 3.53 10.90 -49.76
C VAL A 8 2.38 9.89 -49.63
N LYS A 9 2.27 8.93 -50.57
CA LYS A 9 1.27 7.86 -50.51
C LYS A 9 1.56 6.85 -49.39
N ASN A 10 2.83 6.57 -49.13
CA ASN A 10 3.24 5.64 -48.06
C ASN A 10 3.03 6.25 -46.66
N ASP A 11 3.15 7.57 -46.54
CA ASP A 11 2.90 8.32 -45.30
C ASP A 11 1.39 8.41 -44.96
N GLN A 12 0.53 8.61 -45.97
CA GLN A 12 -0.93 8.61 -45.78
C GLN A 12 -1.47 7.22 -45.40
N ALA A 13 -0.91 6.15 -45.97
CA ALA A 13 -1.26 4.78 -45.60
C ALA A 13 -0.87 4.45 -44.15
N SER A 14 0.28 4.94 -43.69
CA SER A 14 0.74 4.77 -42.30
C SER A 14 -0.15 5.50 -41.30
N VAL A 15 -0.66 6.68 -41.67
CA VAL A 15 -1.64 7.46 -40.87
C VAL A 15 -3.03 6.79 -40.88
N GLU A 16 -3.45 6.18 -41.98
CA GLU A 16 -4.70 5.41 -42.03
C GLU A 16 -4.62 4.12 -41.21
N ILE A 17 -3.46 3.44 -41.19
CA ILE A 17 -3.23 2.25 -40.35
C ILE A 17 -3.24 2.65 -38.87
N ALA A 18 -2.58 3.75 -38.48
CA ALA A 18 -2.64 4.27 -37.11
C ALA A 18 -4.06 4.70 -36.70
N LYS A 19 -4.85 5.26 -37.62
CA LYS A 19 -6.29 5.53 -37.40
C LYS A 19 -7.12 4.25 -37.26
N ALA A 20 -6.83 3.23 -38.05
CA ALA A 20 -7.53 1.94 -38.02
C ALA A 20 -7.20 1.12 -36.77
N GLU A 21 -5.97 1.22 -36.24
CA GLU A 21 -5.56 0.58 -34.99
C GLU A 21 -6.08 1.33 -33.76
N ALA A 22 -6.13 2.67 -33.79
CA ALA A 22 -6.81 3.47 -32.77
C ALA A 22 -8.32 3.18 -32.69
N GLY A 23 -8.94 2.77 -33.80
CA GLY A 23 -10.35 2.35 -33.86
C GLY A 23 -10.65 0.98 -33.22
N LYS A 24 -9.63 0.19 -32.85
CA LYS A 24 -9.77 -1.12 -32.19
C LYS A 24 -9.57 -1.09 -30.68
N VAL A 25 -9.24 0.07 -30.11
CA VAL A 25 -9.13 0.23 -28.66
C VAL A 25 -10.51 0.04 -28.04
N ALA A 26 -10.59 -0.79 -27.00
CA ALA A 26 -11.83 -1.00 -26.23
C ALA A 26 -12.50 0.35 -25.97
N VAL A 27 -13.83 0.42 -26.14
CA VAL A 27 -14.61 1.64 -25.89
C VAL A 27 -14.44 2.03 -24.43
N ILE A 28 -13.42 2.84 -24.15
CA ILE A 28 -13.20 3.44 -22.83
C ILE A 28 -14.30 4.48 -22.69
N ASP A 29 -15.18 4.31 -21.71
CA ASP A 29 -16.19 5.30 -21.37
C ASP A 29 -15.49 6.55 -20.83
N TYR A 30 -15.51 7.63 -21.62
CA TYR A 30 -14.88 8.92 -21.30
C TYR A 30 -15.82 9.86 -20.51
N THR A 31 -16.93 9.36 -19.97
CA THR A 31 -17.82 10.21 -19.17
C THR A 31 -17.25 10.48 -17.78
N ASP A 32 -17.24 11.76 -17.36
CA ASP A 32 -16.67 12.25 -16.09
C ASP A 32 -17.04 11.40 -14.85
N LYS A 33 -18.21 10.74 -14.86
CA LYS A 33 -18.78 10.02 -13.71
C LYS A 33 -18.10 8.68 -13.40
N THR A 34 -17.34 8.08 -14.33
CA THR A 34 -16.76 6.74 -14.16
C THR A 34 -15.25 6.68 -14.40
N VAL A 35 -14.63 7.79 -14.79
CA VAL A 35 -13.20 7.88 -15.16
C VAL A 35 -12.27 7.33 -14.08
N LEU A 36 -12.56 7.59 -12.79
CA LEU A 36 -11.74 7.12 -11.67
C LEU A 36 -11.97 5.65 -11.30
N ALA A 37 -13.04 5.01 -11.79
CA ALA A 37 -13.30 3.59 -11.61
C ALA A 37 -12.43 2.72 -12.53
N ASN A 38 -11.85 3.30 -13.59
CA ASN A 38 -10.89 2.62 -14.44
C ASN A 38 -9.58 2.32 -13.68
N PRO A 39 -8.90 1.21 -14.03
CA PRO A 39 -7.60 0.91 -13.46
C PRO A 39 -6.56 1.98 -13.85
N PRO A 40 -5.55 2.23 -12.99
CA PRO A 40 -4.45 3.12 -13.32
C PRO A 40 -3.73 2.70 -14.61
N ALA A 41 -3.27 3.68 -15.39
CA ALA A 41 -2.65 3.48 -16.69
C ALA A 41 -1.41 2.57 -16.63
N PHE A 42 -0.67 2.59 -15.52
CA PHE A 42 0.53 1.76 -15.35
C PHE A 42 0.23 0.26 -15.17
N THR A 43 -0.99 -0.11 -14.77
CA THR A 43 -1.38 -1.52 -14.60
C THR A 43 -1.88 -2.15 -15.88
N LEU A 44 -2.11 -1.36 -16.94
CA LEU A 44 -2.50 -1.84 -18.25
C LEU A 44 -1.28 -2.33 -19.04
N PRO A 45 -1.47 -3.16 -20.09
CA PRO A 45 -0.40 -3.51 -21.02
C PRO A 45 0.25 -2.27 -21.64
N GLU A 46 1.56 -2.34 -21.87
CA GLU A 46 2.35 -1.20 -22.36
C GLU A 46 1.86 -0.63 -23.68
N ASN A 47 1.55 -1.52 -24.62
CA ASN A 47 1.01 -1.15 -25.93
C ASN A 47 -0.36 -0.47 -25.84
N ASP A 48 -1.21 -0.87 -24.89
CA ASP A 48 -2.54 -0.28 -24.73
C ASP A 48 -2.44 1.16 -24.21
N THR A 49 -1.57 1.38 -23.21
CA THR A 49 -1.30 2.73 -22.69
C THR A 49 -0.65 3.62 -23.75
N PHE A 50 0.32 3.09 -24.50
CA PHE A 50 0.97 3.79 -25.60
C PHE A 50 -0.04 4.22 -26.68
N ASN A 51 -0.87 3.29 -27.16
CA ASN A 51 -1.87 3.57 -28.19
C ASN A 51 -2.90 4.59 -27.73
N ALA A 52 -3.33 4.51 -26.47
CA ALA A 52 -4.23 5.50 -25.88
C ALA A 52 -3.59 6.89 -25.85
N ILE A 53 -2.34 7.00 -25.40
CA ILE A 53 -1.62 8.27 -25.36
C ILE A 53 -1.43 8.84 -26.77
N LEU A 54 -0.97 8.03 -27.72
CA LEU A 54 -0.76 8.45 -29.11
C LEU A 54 -2.05 9.00 -29.73
N ALA A 55 -3.18 8.31 -29.52
CA ALA A 55 -4.47 8.76 -29.99
C ALA A 55 -4.86 10.13 -29.41
N GLU A 56 -4.62 10.37 -28.11
CA GLU A 56 -4.92 11.65 -27.48
C GLU A 56 -3.98 12.78 -27.92
N ILE A 57 -2.70 12.49 -28.18
CA ILE A 57 -1.77 13.47 -28.78
C ILE A 57 -2.29 13.92 -30.15
N ILE A 58 -2.65 12.96 -31.02
CA ILE A 58 -3.18 13.27 -32.36
C ILE A 58 -4.47 14.10 -32.27
N LYS A 59 -5.37 13.75 -31.34
CA LYS A 59 -6.60 14.52 -31.09
C LYS A 59 -6.29 15.96 -30.66
N ALA A 60 -5.28 16.17 -29.79
CA ALA A 60 -4.89 17.50 -29.34
C ALA A 60 -4.40 18.39 -30.50
N TYR A 61 -3.57 17.85 -31.39
CA TYR A 61 -3.12 18.57 -32.60
C TYR A 61 -4.28 18.93 -33.53
N ASN A 62 -5.18 17.97 -33.79
CA ASN A 62 -6.35 18.19 -34.63
C ASN A 62 -7.31 19.24 -34.05
N ALA A 63 -7.52 19.22 -32.73
CA ALA A 63 -8.39 20.18 -32.03
C ALA A 63 -7.87 21.62 -32.12
N LEU A 64 -6.55 21.81 -32.21
CA LEU A 64 -5.92 23.12 -32.42
C LEU A 64 -5.81 23.50 -33.91
N ALA A 65 -6.27 22.65 -34.83
CA ALA A 65 -6.08 22.79 -36.27
C ALA A 65 -4.59 22.95 -36.67
N TRP A 66 -3.69 22.32 -35.93
CA TRP A 66 -2.26 22.37 -36.20
C TRP A 66 -1.84 21.27 -37.17
N LYS A 67 -0.76 21.52 -37.91
CA LYS A 67 -0.16 20.50 -38.76
C LYS A 67 0.38 19.37 -37.88
N LEU A 68 -0.01 18.14 -38.20
CA LEU A 68 0.52 16.95 -37.53
C LEU A 68 2.03 16.80 -37.81
N PRO A 69 2.84 16.52 -36.78
CA PRO A 69 4.23 16.09 -36.95
C PRO A 69 4.33 14.77 -37.74
N LEU A 70 5.55 14.38 -38.09
CA LEU A 70 5.79 13.08 -38.72
C LEU A 70 5.39 11.95 -37.77
N ALA A 71 4.96 10.81 -38.33
CA ALA A 71 4.51 9.67 -37.53
C ALA A 71 5.58 9.17 -36.54
N ALA A 72 6.85 9.22 -36.93
CA ALA A 72 7.98 8.87 -36.07
C ALA A 72 8.09 9.79 -34.85
N ASP A 73 7.89 11.11 -35.02
CA ASP A 73 7.98 12.09 -33.93
C ASP A 73 6.81 11.95 -32.96
N LEU A 74 5.61 11.69 -33.48
CA LEU A 74 4.42 11.40 -32.66
C LEU A 74 4.60 10.13 -31.84
N SER A 75 5.14 9.07 -32.46
CA SER A 75 5.41 7.80 -31.79
C SER A 75 6.46 7.97 -30.69
N LEU A 76 7.55 8.69 -30.97
CA LEU A 76 8.57 9.00 -29.98
C LEU A 76 8.01 9.78 -28.78
N MET A 77 7.15 10.77 -29.05
CA MET A 77 6.51 11.56 -27.99
C MET A 77 5.57 10.70 -27.13
N ALA A 78 4.80 9.81 -27.76
CA ALA A 78 3.91 8.88 -27.06
C ALA A 78 4.71 7.86 -26.22
N GLU A 79 5.83 7.35 -26.73
CA GLU A 79 6.70 6.41 -26.02
C GLU A 79 7.32 7.06 -24.78
N GLN A 80 7.90 8.25 -24.93
CA GLN A 80 8.46 9.00 -23.80
C GLN A 80 7.40 9.35 -22.75
N LEU A 81 6.20 9.75 -23.20
CA LEU A 81 5.13 10.06 -22.27
C LEU A 81 4.58 8.82 -21.57
N ASN A 82 4.50 7.67 -22.25
CA ASN A 82 4.11 6.39 -21.66
C ASN A 82 5.09 5.96 -20.57
N ALA A 83 6.39 6.08 -20.82
CA ALA A 83 7.44 5.84 -19.81
C ALA A 83 7.23 6.74 -18.59
N ASN A 84 7.04 8.05 -18.80
CA ASN A 84 6.82 9.00 -17.71
C ASN A 84 5.53 8.74 -16.93
N VAL A 85 4.45 8.30 -17.58
CA VAL A 85 3.20 7.90 -16.92
C VAL A 85 3.42 6.71 -15.99
N ARG A 86 4.18 5.71 -16.43
CA ARG A 86 4.48 4.50 -15.65
C ARG A 86 5.40 4.79 -14.47
N GLU A 87 6.37 5.67 -14.65
CA GLU A 87 7.35 5.99 -13.60
C GLU A 87 6.83 7.04 -12.62
N ASN A 88 6.28 8.14 -13.12
CA ASN A 88 6.05 9.38 -12.35
C ASN A 88 4.57 9.67 -12.06
N TYR A 89 3.63 9.11 -12.84
CA TYR A 89 2.19 9.39 -12.71
C TYR A 89 1.36 8.13 -12.45
N LYS A 90 1.80 7.28 -11.53
CA LYS A 90 1.16 5.97 -11.21
C LYS A 90 -0.32 6.05 -10.81
N GLN A 91 -0.81 7.22 -10.45
CA GLN A 91 -2.19 7.47 -10.06
C GLN A 91 -3.11 7.89 -11.22
N ILE A 92 -2.59 8.12 -12.44
CA ILE A 92 -3.40 8.53 -13.59
C ILE A 92 -3.99 7.33 -14.33
N ARG A 93 -5.21 7.45 -14.84
CA ARG A 93 -5.87 6.48 -15.75
C ARG A 93 -5.80 6.97 -17.20
N CYS A 94 -5.85 6.08 -18.19
CA CYS A 94 -5.90 6.47 -19.60
C CYS A 94 -7.08 7.40 -19.92
N ALA A 95 -8.24 7.18 -19.29
CA ALA A 95 -9.41 8.05 -19.43
C ALA A 95 -9.16 9.47 -18.86
N GLU A 96 -8.34 9.61 -17.81
CA GLU A 96 -7.95 10.91 -17.24
C GLU A 96 -6.99 11.67 -18.16
N ILE A 97 -6.14 10.97 -18.94
CA ILE A 97 -5.20 11.59 -19.88
C ILE A 97 -5.95 12.36 -20.97
N ALA A 98 -7.03 11.78 -21.52
CA ALA A 98 -7.88 12.45 -22.50
C ALA A 98 -8.47 13.77 -21.96
N ILE A 99 -8.96 13.75 -20.72
CA ILE A 99 -9.52 14.95 -20.06
C ILE A 99 -8.41 15.98 -19.79
N ALA A 100 -7.27 15.52 -19.28
CA ALA A 100 -6.11 16.37 -19.03
C ALA A 100 -5.67 17.11 -20.30
N PHE A 101 -5.58 16.40 -21.43
CA PHE A 101 -5.19 17.03 -22.69
C PHE A 101 -6.26 18.01 -23.18
N SER A 102 -7.54 17.65 -23.11
CA SER A 102 -8.64 18.53 -23.51
C SER A 102 -8.68 19.83 -22.69
N PHE A 103 -8.44 19.77 -21.38
CA PHE A 103 -8.40 20.96 -20.52
C PHE A 103 -7.11 21.75 -20.75
N GLY A 104 -6.00 21.04 -20.96
CA GLY A 104 -4.70 21.59 -21.29
C GLY A 104 -4.74 22.46 -22.55
N ILE A 105 -5.25 21.94 -23.67
CA ILE A 105 -5.33 22.70 -24.93
C ILE A 105 -6.27 23.93 -24.84
N ARG A 106 -7.22 23.91 -23.91
CA ARG A 106 -8.12 25.04 -23.59
C ARG A 106 -7.50 26.01 -22.58
N LYS A 107 -6.26 25.79 -22.17
CA LYS A 107 -5.48 26.64 -21.26
C LYS A 107 -6.01 26.69 -19.83
N GLU A 108 -6.78 25.70 -19.41
CA GLU A 108 -7.29 25.58 -18.03
C GLU A 108 -6.17 25.38 -17.00
N TYR A 109 -4.98 24.97 -17.45
CA TYR A 109 -3.78 24.77 -16.62
C TYR A 109 -2.71 25.84 -16.84
N GLY A 110 -3.03 26.90 -17.57
CA GLY A 110 -2.11 27.97 -17.93
C GLY A 110 -1.74 28.00 -19.41
N GLU A 111 -0.98 29.02 -19.78
CA GLU A 111 -0.48 29.23 -21.14
C GLU A 111 0.64 28.24 -21.49
N PHE A 112 0.71 27.83 -22.75
CA PHE A 112 1.74 26.94 -23.27
C PHE A 112 2.19 27.38 -24.66
N MET A 113 3.45 27.09 -24.99
CA MET A 113 4.06 27.44 -26.28
C MET A 113 4.25 26.18 -27.10
N GLY A 114 3.20 25.75 -27.79
CA GLY A 114 3.25 24.52 -28.59
C GLY A 114 2.93 23.24 -27.81
N LEU A 115 2.73 22.15 -28.55
CA LEU A 115 2.47 20.82 -28.03
C LEU A 115 3.78 20.04 -28.08
N SER A 116 4.45 19.98 -26.94
CA SER A 116 5.67 19.20 -26.71
C SER A 116 5.43 18.15 -25.63
N LEU A 117 6.37 17.23 -25.45
CA LEU A 117 6.36 16.29 -24.33
C LEU A 117 6.14 17.03 -23.00
N ILE A 118 6.89 18.11 -22.75
CA ILE A 118 6.80 18.93 -21.54
C ILE A 118 5.39 19.50 -21.37
N THR A 119 4.78 19.97 -22.46
CA THR A 119 3.42 20.51 -22.44
C THR A 119 2.40 19.44 -22.00
N PHE A 120 2.49 18.23 -22.55
CA PHE A 120 1.59 17.13 -22.17
C PHE A 120 1.80 16.67 -20.73
N GLU A 121 3.03 16.66 -20.23
CA GLU A 121 3.29 16.42 -18.81
C GLU A 121 2.70 17.51 -17.91
N MET A 122 2.78 18.77 -18.32
CA MET A 122 2.14 19.88 -17.59
C MET A 122 0.63 19.70 -17.54
N PHE A 123 0.01 19.22 -18.62
CA PHE A 123 -1.43 18.93 -18.64
C PHE A 123 -1.81 17.81 -17.66
N ILE A 124 -1.03 16.72 -17.64
CA ILE A 124 -1.21 15.62 -16.69
C ILE A 124 -1.06 16.12 -15.24
N LYS A 125 0.00 16.87 -14.94
CA LYS A 125 0.20 17.47 -13.60
C LYS A 125 -0.93 18.42 -13.23
N GLY A 126 -1.39 19.24 -14.17
CA GLY A 126 -2.49 20.18 -13.99
C GLY A 126 -3.78 19.46 -13.63
N TYR A 127 -4.12 18.40 -14.37
CA TYR A 127 -5.30 17.57 -14.08
C TYR A 127 -5.21 16.88 -12.71
N LEU A 128 -4.07 16.27 -12.40
CA LEU A 128 -3.86 15.56 -11.14
C LEU A 128 -4.03 16.47 -9.90
N ASN A 129 -3.67 17.75 -10.05
CA ASN A 129 -3.82 18.78 -9.01
C ASN A 129 -5.11 19.60 -9.15
N SER A 130 -5.97 19.29 -10.12
CA SER A 130 -7.16 20.08 -10.38
C SER A 130 -8.25 19.85 -9.32
N ARG A 131 -8.99 20.92 -9.03
CA ARG A 131 -10.19 20.84 -8.19
C ARG A 131 -11.23 19.89 -8.77
N HIS A 132 -11.35 19.86 -10.10
CA HIS A 132 -12.25 18.95 -10.82
C HIS A 132 -11.98 17.49 -10.46
N ARG A 133 -10.72 17.03 -10.55
CA ARG A 133 -10.34 15.67 -10.16
C ARG A 133 -10.59 15.39 -8.67
N ALA A 134 -10.33 16.37 -7.80
CA ALA A 134 -10.58 16.23 -6.37
C ALA A 134 -12.08 16.09 -6.05
N GLU A 135 -12.95 16.77 -6.80
CA GLU A 135 -14.42 16.64 -6.68
C GLU A 135 -14.90 15.28 -7.21
N LEU A 136 -14.36 14.81 -8.34
CA LEU A 136 -14.63 13.46 -8.85
C LEU A 136 -14.25 12.38 -7.82
N ALA A 137 -13.09 12.53 -7.17
CA ALA A 137 -12.64 11.58 -6.14
C ALA A 137 -13.59 11.52 -4.93
N LYS A 138 -14.25 12.64 -4.59
CA LYS A 138 -15.27 12.69 -3.52
C LYS A 138 -16.60 12.05 -3.92
N SER A 139 -16.89 12.00 -5.22
CA SER A 139 -18.12 11.39 -5.76
C SER A 139 -18.04 9.87 -5.86
N LEU A 140 -16.84 9.30 -5.76
CA LEU A 140 -16.68 7.86 -5.68
C LEU A 140 -17.30 7.34 -4.38
N PRO A 141 -17.98 6.18 -4.42
CA PRO A 141 -18.35 5.49 -3.20
C PRO A 141 -17.09 5.29 -2.37
N SER A 142 -17.16 5.66 -1.09
CA SER A 142 -16.07 5.34 -0.16
C SER A 142 -15.76 3.86 -0.29
N PRO A 143 -14.48 3.44 -0.36
CA PRO A 143 -14.16 2.02 -0.35
C PRO A 143 -14.92 1.41 0.82
N ASP A 144 -15.67 0.32 0.57
CA ASP A 144 -16.43 -0.37 1.60
C ASP A 144 -15.55 -0.43 2.85
N LEU A 145 -15.97 0.27 3.91
CA LEU A 145 -15.30 0.19 5.19
C LEU A 145 -15.22 -1.31 5.47
N LYS A 146 -14.01 -1.88 5.47
CA LYS A 146 -13.82 -3.31 5.76
C LYS A 146 -14.68 -3.58 6.99
N LYS A 147 -15.75 -4.37 6.82
CA LYS A 147 -16.68 -4.68 7.92
C LYS A 147 -15.81 -5.06 9.10
N GLU A 148 -16.02 -4.39 10.24
CA GLU A 148 -15.25 -4.74 11.43
C GLU A 148 -15.38 -6.25 11.64
N PRO A 149 -14.27 -6.98 11.82
CA PRO A 149 -14.35 -8.41 12.00
C PRO A 149 -15.27 -8.74 13.17
N THR A 150 -16.12 -9.73 12.97
CA THR A 150 -17.06 -10.20 13.99
C THR A 150 -16.29 -10.66 15.23
N PRO A 151 -16.93 -10.72 16.43
CA PRO A 151 -16.28 -11.26 17.62
C PRO A 151 -15.69 -12.66 17.43
N VAL A 152 -16.34 -13.50 16.61
CA VAL A 152 -15.89 -14.86 16.27
C VAL A 152 -14.64 -14.83 15.40
N GLU A 153 -14.60 -13.96 14.39
CA GLU A 153 -13.40 -13.77 13.55
C GLU A 153 -12.24 -13.21 14.36
N LYS A 154 -12.48 -12.21 15.22
CA LYS A 154 -11.46 -11.66 16.13
C LYS A 154 -10.90 -12.75 17.05
N PHE A 155 -11.76 -13.62 17.58
CA PHE A 155 -11.34 -14.77 18.38
C PHE A 155 -10.51 -15.76 17.57
N LYS A 156 -10.97 -16.14 16.37
CA LYS A 156 -10.28 -17.10 15.50
C LYS A 156 -8.87 -16.62 15.14
N THR A 157 -8.72 -15.35 14.79
CA THR A 157 -7.42 -14.74 14.51
C THR A 157 -6.51 -14.74 15.74
N ALA A 158 -7.03 -14.36 16.91
CA ALA A 158 -6.25 -14.35 18.15
C ALA A 158 -5.83 -15.76 18.59
N ALA A 159 -6.71 -16.76 18.41
CA ALA A 159 -6.42 -18.18 18.66
C ALA A 159 -5.34 -18.71 17.70
N GLY A 160 -5.44 -18.38 16.41
CA GLY A 160 -4.41 -18.72 15.41
C GLY A 160 -3.04 -18.17 15.80
N ASN A 161 -2.97 -16.87 16.14
CA ASN A 161 -1.73 -16.24 16.59
C ASN A 161 -1.14 -16.92 17.84
N ALA A 162 -1.98 -17.34 18.79
CA ALA A 162 -1.54 -18.04 20.00
C ALA A 162 -0.91 -19.40 19.65
N MET A 163 -1.55 -20.17 18.76
CA MET A 163 -1.05 -21.47 18.31
C MET A 163 0.24 -21.35 17.51
N GLU A 164 0.32 -20.42 16.55
CA GLU A 164 1.54 -20.17 15.78
C GLU A 164 2.70 -19.76 16.69
N THR A 165 2.44 -18.91 17.68
CA THR A 165 3.46 -18.49 18.65
C THR A 165 3.91 -19.66 19.53
N PHE A 166 3.00 -20.55 19.93
CA PHE A 166 3.35 -21.74 20.69
C PHE A 166 4.18 -22.74 19.87
N LEU A 167 3.82 -22.99 18.61
CA LEU A 167 4.58 -23.85 17.71
C LEU A 167 5.98 -23.30 17.42
N ALA A 168 6.11 -21.99 17.19
CA ALA A 168 7.40 -21.33 17.07
C ALA A 168 8.23 -21.53 18.35
N TYR A 169 7.62 -21.30 19.51
CA TYR A 169 8.28 -21.48 20.80
C TYR A 169 8.77 -22.92 21.03
N GLN A 170 7.99 -23.93 20.64
CA GLN A 170 8.42 -25.33 20.71
C GLN A 170 9.64 -25.61 19.81
N ALA A 171 9.70 -24.99 18.63
CA ALA A 171 10.77 -25.23 17.66
C ALA A 171 12.11 -24.60 18.05
N ASN A 172 12.11 -23.35 18.53
CA ASN A 172 13.35 -22.59 18.75
C ASN A 172 13.30 -21.64 19.97
N ARG A 173 12.30 -21.77 20.85
CA ARG A 173 12.06 -20.85 21.98
C ARG A 173 11.86 -19.39 21.57
N ASP A 174 11.57 -19.14 20.29
CA ASP A 174 11.26 -17.81 19.79
C ASP A 174 9.79 -17.51 20.08
N VAL A 175 9.55 -16.35 20.70
CA VAL A 175 8.23 -15.74 20.71
C VAL A 175 8.37 -14.43 19.95
N THR A 176 7.63 -14.35 18.86
CA THR A 176 7.65 -13.20 17.96
C THR A 176 7.21 -11.92 18.70
N VAL A 177 7.29 -10.78 18.01
CA VAL A 177 6.84 -9.45 18.50
C VAL A 177 5.37 -9.47 19.01
N VAL A 178 4.59 -10.51 18.69
CA VAL A 178 3.19 -10.65 19.13
C VAL A 178 3.03 -11.23 20.55
N ALA A 179 4.10 -11.59 21.26
CA ALA A 179 4.02 -12.16 22.61
C ALA A 179 3.12 -11.37 23.59
N PRO A 180 3.20 -10.01 23.68
CA PRO A 180 2.31 -9.23 24.53
C PRO A 180 0.82 -9.36 24.16
N VAL A 181 0.52 -9.54 22.87
CA VAL A 181 -0.85 -9.68 22.34
C VAL A 181 -1.40 -11.06 22.68
N VAL A 182 -0.60 -12.11 22.45
CA VAL A 182 -0.95 -13.50 22.78
C VAL A 182 -1.18 -13.66 24.28
N TYR A 183 -0.26 -13.15 25.11
CA TYR A 183 -0.39 -13.17 26.56
C TYR A 183 -1.72 -12.53 27.03
N ARG A 184 -2.02 -11.32 26.53
CA ARG A 184 -3.27 -10.62 26.87
C ARG A 184 -4.51 -11.36 26.39
N PHE A 185 -4.46 -11.98 25.22
CA PHE A 185 -5.55 -12.82 24.72
C PHE A 185 -5.80 -14.02 25.66
N LEU A 186 -4.77 -14.79 25.98
CA LEU A 186 -4.86 -15.97 26.85
C LEU A 186 -5.31 -15.61 28.27
N MET A 187 -4.88 -14.47 28.80
CA MET A 187 -5.41 -13.92 30.06
C MET A 187 -6.88 -13.55 29.95
N LYS A 188 -7.28 -12.86 28.88
CA LYS A 188 -8.67 -12.40 28.67
C LYS A 188 -9.65 -13.58 28.66
N ILE A 189 -9.25 -14.71 28.06
CA ILE A 189 -10.06 -15.95 28.04
C ILE A 189 -9.83 -16.84 29.27
N LYS A 190 -9.06 -16.35 30.26
CA LYS A 190 -8.78 -17.01 31.54
C LYS A 190 -8.15 -18.40 31.39
N ILE A 191 -7.21 -18.53 30.45
CA ILE A 191 -6.29 -19.67 30.38
C ILE A 191 -5.07 -19.37 31.24
N ILE A 192 -4.46 -18.20 31.05
CA ILE A 192 -3.42 -17.70 31.95
C ILE A 192 -4.08 -17.00 33.14
N GLN A 193 -3.78 -17.47 34.35
CA GLN A 193 -4.34 -16.97 35.60
C GLN A 193 -3.26 -16.83 36.67
N TYR A 194 -2.24 -16.04 36.39
CA TYR A 194 -1.24 -15.68 37.40
C TYR A 194 -1.86 -14.83 38.51
N ASP A 195 -1.47 -15.09 39.74
CA ASP A 195 -1.72 -14.21 40.87
C ASP A 195 -0.86 -12.95 40.79
N ASP A 196 -1.06 -12.03 41.72
CA ASP A 196 -0.37 -10.74 41.70
C ASP A 196 1.11 -10.89 42.09
N ASP A 197 1.44 -11.88 42.92
CA ASP A 197 2.82 -12.19 43.31
C ASP A 197 3.66 -12.70 42.12
N ALA A 198 3.10 -13.61 41.30
CA ALA A 198 3.75 -14.08 40.08
C ALA A 198 3.91 -12.95 39.06
N LYS A 199 2.89 -12.10 38.88
CA LYS A 199 2.98 -10.93 38.00
C LYS A 199 4.07 -9.96 38.45
N GLN A 200 4.17 -9.70 39.75
CA GLN A 200 5.19 -8.83 40.32
C GLN A 200 6.59 -9.42 40.11
N THR A 201 6.73 -10.73 40.22
CA THR A 201 7.99 -11.44 39.93
C THR A 201 8.42 -11.25 38.48
N PHE A 202 7.50 -11.43 37.51
CA PHE A 202 7.80 -11.18 36.10
C PHE A 202 8.15 -9.72 35.84
N LEU A 203 7.47 -8.78 36.50
CA LEU A 203 7.75 -7.36 36.34
C LEU A 203 9.15 -6.99 36.88
N ASN A 204 9.50 -7.47 38.07
CA ASN A 204 10.81 -7.23 38.68
C ASN A 204 11.94 -7.78 37.79
N GLN A 205 11.78 -9.01 37.28
CA GLN A 205 12.74 -9.60 36.35
C GLN A 205 12.81 -8.81 35.04
N ALA A 206 11.66 -8.40 34.49
CA ALA A 206 11.60 -7.62 33.27
C ALA A 206 12.29 -6.26 33.37
N VAL A 207 12.19 -5.57 34.51
CA VAL A 207 12.92 -4.32 34.75
C VAL A 207 14.43 -4.57 34.69
N ILE A 208 14.91 -5.64 35.33
CA ILE A 208 16.33 -6.02 35.32
C ILE A 208 16.80 -6.29 33.89
N ASP A 209 16.06 -7.11 33.13
CA ASP A 209 16.39 -7.47 31.76
C ASP A 209 16.42 -6.25 30.84
N VAL A 210 15.39 -5.39 30.91
CA VAL A 210 15.30 -4.18 30.08
C VAL A 210 16.46 -3.22 30.36
N VAL A 211 16.80 -3.00 31.63
CA VAL A 211 17.92 -2.13 32.00
C VAL A 211 19.24 -2.71 31.54
N LYS A 212 19.44 -4.02 31.67
CA LYS A 212 20.63 -4.73 31.18
C LYS A 212 20.77 -4.58 29.66
N ASP A 213 19.70 -4.84 28.92
CA ASP A 213 19.69 -4.76 27.45
C ASP A 213 19.94 -3.33 26.96
N LEU A 214 19.31 -2.33 27.59
CA LEU A 214 19.54 -0.92 27.27
C LEU A 214 20.99 -0.50 27.54
N ASN A 215 21.57 -0.92 28.67
CA ASN A 215 22.97 -0.63 28.97
C ASN A 215 23.93 -1.32 27.99
N MET A 216 23.63 -2.54 27.56
CA MET A 216 24.41 -3.24 26.53
C MET A 216 24.31 -2.55 25.17
N GLN A 217 23.10 -2.16 24.74
CA GLN A 217 22.93 -1.40 23.50
C GLN A 217 23.66 -0.06 23.54
N LYS A 218 23.65 0.60 24.71
CA LYS A 218 24.38 1.86 24.95
C LYS A 218 25.89 1.68 24.82
N THR A 219 26.47 0.57 25.29
CA THR A 219 27.92 0.34 25.17
C THR A 219 28.34 -0.09 23.77
N MET A 220 27.46 -0.76 23.03
CA MET A 220 27.76 -1.29 21.69
C MET A 220 27.48 -0.29 20.55
N THR A 221 26.66 0.74 20.77
CA THR A 221 26.33 1.71 19.71
C THR A 221 27.44 2.73 19.48
N THR A 222 27.80 2.94 18.21
CA THR A 222 28.61 4.09 17.78
C THR A 222 27.74 5.27 17.33
N ASN A 223 26.43 5.06 17.19
CA ASN A 223 25.47 6.09 16.80
C ASN A 223 25.12 6.99 18.01
N ARG A 224 25.44 8.28 17.89
CA ARG A 224 25.23 9.30 18.93
C ARG A 224 23.76 9.54 19.26
N ASP A 225 22.87 9.51 18.27
CA ASP A 225 21.44 9.75 18.48
C ASP A 225 20.79 8.58 19.22
N LEU A 226 21.18 7.35 18.86
CA LEU A 226 20.75 6.15 19.58
C LEU A 226 21.26 6.16 21.03
N TYR A 227 22.52 6.51 21.25
CA TYR A 227 23.10 6.66 22.59
C TYR A 227 22.31 7.66 23.45
N ASN A 228 22.02 8.85 22.92
CA ASN A 228 21.25 9.88 23.61
C ASN A 228 19.82 9.40 23.92
N THR A 229 19.20 8.69 22.98
CA THR A 229 17.84 8.12 23.16
C THR A 229 17.81 7.09 24.28
N ILE A 230 18.78 6.16 24.29
CA ILE A 230 18.89 5.14 25.35
C ILE A 230 19.15 5.80 26.71
N ASN A 231 20.05 6.78 26.79
CA ASN A 231 20.29 7.52 28.03
C ASN A 231 19.04 8.22 28.55
N LYS A 232 18.26 8.86 27.66
CA LYS A 232 17.01 9.50 28.05
C LYS A 232 16.00 8.48 28.58
N ILE A 233 15.93 7.28 27.99
CA ILE A 233 15.07 6.19 28.49
C ILE A 233 15.54 5.76 29.89
N LEU A 234 16.84 5.50 30.07
CA LEU A 234 17.40 5.08 31.36
C LEU A 234 17.20 6.12 32.49
N GLN A 235 17.08 7.40 32.14
CA GLN A 235 16.82 8.48 33.10
C GLN A 235 15.32 8.73 33.34
N THR A 236 14.42 8.08 32.59
CA THR A 236 12.97 8.30 32.69
C THR A 236 12.28 7.02 33.19
N PRO A 237 11.96 6.91 34.50
CA PRO A 237 11.39 5.69 35.10
C PRO A 237 10.16 5.15 34.36
N SER A 238 9.23 6.01 33.95
CA SER A 238 8.01 5.60 33.23
C SER A 238 8.30 4.91 31.89
N LYS A 239 9.36 5.30 31.18
CA LYS A 239 9.74 4.66 29.91
C LYS A 239 10.36 3.29 30.10
N ILE A 240 11.03 3.08 31.23
CA ILE A 240 11.54 1.77 31.63
C ILE A 240 10.35 0.88 31.99
N GLU A 241 9.40 1.41 32.76
CA GLU A 241 8.18 0.71 33.15
C GLU A 241 7.36 0.23 31.94
N ASP A 242 7.11 1.09 30.94
CA ASP A 242 6.39 0.70 29.72
C ASP A 242 7.06 -0.50 29.00
N LYS A 243 8.39 -0.46 28.88
CA LYS A 243 9.18 -1.55 28.28
C LYS A 243 9.18 -2.80 29.16
N ALA A 244 9.27 -2.62 30.47
CA ALA A 244 9.25 -3.70 31.45
C ALA A 244 7.89 -4.41 31.46
N ILE A 245 6.77 -3.69 31.30
CA ILE A 245 5.44 -4.31 31.19
C ILE A 245 5.37 -5.24 29.97
N LEU A 246 5.85 -4.79 28.81
CA LEU A 246 5.87 -5.64 27.61
C LEU A 246 6.77 -6.86 27.78
N GLN A 247 7.93 -6.67 28.39
CA GLN A 247 8.86 -7.75 28.69
C GLN A 247 8.31 -8.73 29.74
N ALA A 248 7.61 -8.24 30.77
CA ALA A 248 6.97 -9.07 31.79
C ALA A 248 5.86 -9.94 31.19
N GLN A 249 5.07 -9.41 30.25
CA GLN A 249 4.09 -10.19 29.49
C GLN A 249 4.76 -11.29 28.67
N ARG A 250 5.95 -11.03 28.13
CA ARG A 250 6.75 -12.05 27.43
C ARG A 250 7.23 -13.15 28.38
N LEU A 251 7.78 -12.78 29.54
CA LEU A 251 8.22 -13.71 30.57
C LEU A 251 7.06 -14.58 31.09
N GLY A 252 5.90 -13.96 31.34
CA GLY A 252 4.69 -14.69 31.72
C GLY A 252 4.21 -15.66 30.63
N LEU A 253 4.31 -15.29 29.35
CA LEU A 253 3.97 -16.19 28.26
C LEU A 253 4.95 -17.37 28.17
N TYR A 254 6.25 -17.13 28.36
CA TYR A 254 7.25 -18.21 28.42
C TYR A 254 6.96 -19.19 29.55
N ALA A 255 6.74 -18.68 30.77
CA ALA A 255 6.43 -19.51 31.92
C ALA A 255 5.16 -20.36 31.69
N PHE A 256 4.18 -19.82 30.97
CA PHE A 256 2.97 -20.55 30.59
C PHE A 256 3.27 -21.63 29.55
N PHE A 257 4.01 -21.32 28.49
CA PHE A 257 4.35 -22.33 27.48
C PHE A 257 5.26 -23.43 28.03
N ASP A 258 6.17 -23.09 28.93
CA ASP A 258 6.97 -24.07 29.67
C ASP A 258 6.07 -25.02 30.47
N SER A 259 5.03 -24.52 31.14
CA SER A 259 4.10 -25.38 31.87
C SER A 259 3.25 -26.23 30.92
N VAL A 260 2.76 -25.67 29.82
CA VAL A 260 2.03 -26.42 28.78
C VAL A 260 2.87 -27.58 28.26
N MET A 261 4.16 -27.37 27.97
CA MET A 261 5.06 -28.43 27.53
C MET A 261 5.41 -29.42 28.64
N ALA A 262 5.64 -28.95 29.87
CA ALA A 262 6.02 -29.80 30.99
C ALA A 262 4.90 -30.75 31.44
N PHE A 263 3.64 -30.33 31.28
CA PHE A 263 2.47 -31.10 31.67
C PHE A 263 1.71 -31.73 30.48
N ASP A 264 2.29 -31.67 29.28
CA ASP A 264 1.70 -32.19 28.03
C ASP A 264 0.25 -31.73 27.80
N ILE A 265 0.01 -30.43 28.03
CA ILE A 265 -1.31 -29.82 27.92
C ILE A 265 -1.61 -29.52 26.45
N ASP A 266 -2.77 -29.96 25.95
CA ASP A 266 -3.27 -29.53 24.65
C ASP A 266 -3.81 -28.09 24.71
N LEU A 267 -2.97 -27.14 24.29
CA LEU A 267 -3.34 -25.73 24.25
C LEU A 267 -4.52 -25.45 23.29
N GLN A 268 -4.62 -26.19 22.19
CA GLN A 268 -5.70 -26.01 21.22
C GLN A 268 -7.04 -26.45 21.83
N GLU A 269 -7.06 -27.56 22.55
CA GLU A 269 -8.23 -28.02 23.29
C GLU A 269 -8.66 -26.99 24.34
N LEU A 270 -7.75 -26.48 25.16
CA LEU A 270 -8.05 -25.44 26.15
C LEU A 270 -8.66 -24.17 25.53
N ILE A 271 -8.12 -23.72 24.39
CA ILE A 271 -8.66 -22.55 23.67
C ILE A 271 -10.07 -22.85 23.16
N ASN A 272 -10.31 -24.06 22.61
CA ASN A 272 -11.61 -24.47 22.10
C ASN A 272 -12.67 -24.59 23.22
N GLU A 273 -12.31 -25.12 24.38
CA GLU A 273 -13.23 -25.16 25.53
C GLU A 273 -13.68 -23.76 25.95
N LYS A 274 -12.75 -22.79 25.99
CA LYS A 274 -13.07 -21.39 26.28
C LYS A 274 -13.92 -20.77 25.18
N ARG A 275 -13.64 -21.09 23.91
CA ARG A 275 -14.46 -20.65 22.76
C ARG A 275 -15.91 -21.07 22.94
N LEU A 276 -16.17 -22.35 23.23
CA LEU A 276 -17.53 -22.89 23.38
C LEU A 276 -18.29 -22.22 24.52
N LYS A 277 -17.60 -21.88 25.62
CA LYS A 277 -18.19 -21.13 26.74
C LYS A 277 -18.52 -19.68 26.38
N LEU A 278 -17.71 -19.04 25.54
CA LEU A 278 -17.90 -17.64 25.12
C LEU A 278 -18.88 -17.49 23.96
N PHE A 279 -18.97 -18.51 23.09
CA PHE A 279 -19.78 -18.52 21.87
C PHE A 279 -20.52 -19.87 21.72
N PRO A 280 -21.53 -20.16 22.57
CA PRO A 280 -22.21 -21.46 22.60
C PRO A 280 -23.05 -21.76 21.35
N TYR A 281 -23.42 -20.75 20.56
CA TYR A 281 -24.24 -20.87 19.36
C TYR A 281 -23.50 -20.35 18.12
N GLY A 282 -22.27 -20.83 17.90
CA GLY A 282 -21.40 -20.28 16.87
C GLY A 282 -21.91 -20.46 15.44
N ASN A 283 -22.12 -19.34 14.75
CA ASN A 283 -21.77 -19.19 13.34
C ASN A 283 -20.44 -18.42 13.27
#